data_AF-A0A3S4HX95-F1
#
_entry.id   AF-A0A3S4HX95-F1
#
_cell.length_a   1.000
_cell.length_b   1.000
_cell.length_c   1.000
_cell.angle_alpha   90.00
_cell.angle_beta   90.00
_cell.angle_gamma   90.00
#
_symmetry.space_group_name_H-M   'P 1'
#
loop_
_entity.id
_entity.type
_entity.pdbx_description
1 polymer ?
#
loop_
_entity_poly.entity_id
_entity_poly.type
_entity_poly.pdbx_seq_one_letter_code
_entity_poly.pdbx_strand_id
1 'polypeptide(L)'
;MPRNLSEGSHNLTVSATDPAGNASAVSAPWTIIVDITPPAIPVLTSVVDDQPGITGNLVSGQLTNDGDAHPERARRGRRDD
;
A
#
# COMPACT_ATOMS: atom_id res chain seq x y z
N MET A 1 -14.65 25.58 -5.39
CA MET A 1 -13.90 24.41 -4.88
C MET A 1 -14.86 23.23 -4.76
N PRO A 2 -14.52 22.04 -5.27
CA PRO A 2 -15.37 20.85 -5.04
C PRO A 2 -15.41 20.51 -3.55
N ARG A 3 -16.55 19.96 -3.09
CA ARG A 3 -16.69 19.42 -1.74
C ARG A 3 -16.49 17.90 -1.80
N ASN A 4 -15.43 17.42 -1.18
CA ASN A 4 -15.21 15.98 -1.01
C ASN A 4 -16.02 15.47 0.19
N LEU A 5 -16.32 14.17 0.19
CA LEU A 5 -16.91 13.52 1.36
C LEU A 5 -15.86 13.34 2.46
N SER A 6 -16.27 13.49 3.71
CA SER A 6 -15.43 13.22 4.88
C SER A 6 -15.32 11.72 5.16
N GLU A 7 -14.35 11.33 5.99
CA GLU A 7 -14.29 10.01 6.63
C GLU A 7 -15.65 9.60 7.24
N GLY A 8 -15.96 8.32 7.18
CA GLY A 8 -17.12 7.73 7.84
C GLY A 8 -18.30 7.39 6.93
N SER A 9 -19.47 7.19 7.55
CA SER A 9 -20.68 6.68 6.89
C SER A 9 -21.51 7.81 6.26
N HIS A 10 -21.94 7.61 5.00
CA HIS A 10 -22.82 8.53 4.27
C HIS A 10 -24.00 7.75 3.69
N ASN A 11 -25.21 8.28 3.87
CA ASN A 11 -26.44 7.70 3.32
C ASN A 11 -26.91 8.51 2.11
N LEU A 12 -26.97 7.87 0.95
CA LEU A 12 -27.44 8.47 -0.28
C LEU A 12 -28.91 8.09 -0.50
N THR A 13 -29.74 9.08 -0.80
CA THR A 13 -31.14 8.89 -1.18
C THR A 13 -31.42 9.64 -2.47
N VAL A 14 -32.41 9.16 -3.23
CA VAL A 14 -32.79 9.73 -4.53
C VAL A 14 -34.29 10.00 -4.55
N SER A 15 -34.69 11.11 -5.16
CA SER A 15 -36.07 11.39 -5.56
C SER A 15 -36.06 12.00 -6.95
N ALA A 16 -37.14 11.83 -7.70
CA ALA A 16 -37.30 12.40 -9.03
C ALA A 16 -38.57 13.25 -9.11
N THR A 17 -38.58 14.26 -9.98
CA THR A 17 -39.74 15.10 -10.25
C THR A 17 -39.99 15.12 -11.76
N ASP A 18 -41.24 14.92 -12.17
CA ASP A 18 -41.62 14.99 -13.58
C ASP A 18 -41.73 16.45 -14.09
N PRO A 19 -41.84 16.71 -15.40
CA PRO A 19 -41.98 18.06 -15.94
C PRO A 19 -43.26 18.80 -15.52
N ALA A 20 -44.28 18.07 -15.04
CA ALA A 20 -45.52 18.63 -14.52
C ALA A 20 -45.41 19.01 -13.03
N GLY A 21 -44.30 18.68 -12.36
CA GLY A 21 -44.01 19.00 -10.97
C GLY A 21 -44.36 17.89 -9.96
N ASN A 22 -44.74 16.69 -10.41
CA ASN A 22 -45.03 15.58 -9.49
C ASN A 22 -43.75 14.91 -9.02
N ALA A 23 -43.53 14.82 -7.71
CA ALA A 23 -42.37 14.15 -7.12
C ALA A 23 -42.64 12.68 -6.78
N SER A 24 -41.63 11.82 -6.96
CA SER A 24 -41.65 10.43 -6.51
C SER A 24 -41.47 10.33 -4.99
N ALA A 25 -41.71 9.14 -4.44
CA ALA A 25 -41.20 8.80 -3.12
C ALA A 25 -39.65 8.85 -3.11
N VAL A 26 -39.08 9.14 -1.92
CA VAL A 26 -37.63 9.04 -1.69
C VAL A 26 -37.23 7.57 -1.64
N SER A 27 -36.09 7.23 -2.25
CA SER A 27 -35.56 5.87 -2.23
C SER A 27 -35.18 5.41 -0.81
N ALA A 28 -35.06 4.10 -0.62
CA ALA A 28 -34.31 3.58 0.52
C ALA A 28 -32.85 4.13 0.50
N PRO A 29 -32.23 4.31 1.68
CA PRO A 29 -30.86 4.81 1.74
C PRO A 29 -29.88 3.77 1.22
N TRP A 30 -28.88 4.23 0.46
CA TRP A 30 -27.68 3.47 0.16
C TRP A 30 -26.51 4.00 0.99
N THR A 31 -25.97 3.16 1.88
CA THR A 31 -24.87 3.53 2.75
C THR A 31 -23.53 3.28 2.07
N ILE A 32 -22.68 4.31 2.04
CA ILE A 32 -21.26 4.19 1.69
C ILE A 32 -20.42 4.52 2.92
N ILE A 33 -19.26 3.88 3.04
CA ILE A 33 -18.26 4.21 4.06
C ILE A 33 -17.04 4.73 3.33
N VAL A 34 -16.67 5.96 3.62
CA VAL A 34 -15.51 6.63 3.05
C VAL A 34 -14.37 6.45 4.02
N ASP A 35 -13.32 5.73 3.61
CA ASP A 35 -12.05 5.64 4.34
C ASP A 35 -10.99 6.46 3.60
N ILE A 36 -10.50 7.50 4.26
CA ILE A 36 -9.43 8.38 3.77
C ILE A 36 -8.19 8.33 4.68
N THR A 37 -8.12 7.35 5.57
CA THR A 37 -7.03 7.21 6.54
C THR A 37 -5.77 6.66 5.83
N PRO A 38 -4.67 7.44 5.74
CA PRO A 38 -3.44 6.92 5.16
C PRO A 38 -2.86 5.79 6.02
N PRO A 39 -2.15 4.82 5.41
CA PRO A 39 -1.40 3.84 6.19
C PRO A 39 -0.29 4.53 7.00
N ALA A 40 0.15 3.89 8.08
CA ALA A 40 1.29 4.35 8.85
C ALA A 40 2.56 4.40 7.98
N ILE A 41 3.39 5.42 8.19
CA ILE A 41 4.68 5.54 7.50
C ILE A 41 5.58 4.39 7.96
N PRO A 42 6.16 3.59 7.04
CA PRO A 42 7.10 2.55 7.42
C PRO A 42 8.38 3.17 7.99
N VAL A 43 8.88 2.59 9.07
CA VAL A 43 10.13 3.00 9.72
C VAL A 43 11.11 1.83 9.69
N LEU A 44 12.29 2.05 9.13
CA LEU A 44 13.40 1.10 9.21
C LEU A 44 14.11 1.28 10.56
N THR A 45 13.90 0.36 11.49
CA THR A 45 14.47 0.44 12.85
C THR A 45 15.87 -0.16 12.96
N SER A 46 16.18 -1.15 12.13
CA SER A 46 17.44 -1.88 12.16
C SER A 46 17.70 -2.57 10.83
N VAL A 47 18.98 -2.75 10.53
CA VAL A 47 19.46 -3.67 9.49
C VAL A 47 20.43 -4.61 10.19
N VAL A 48 20.30 -5.92 9.97
CA VAL A 48 21.15 -6.93 10.61
C VAL A 48 21.84 -7.73 9.51
N ASP A 49 23.15 -7.84 9.60
CA ASP A 49 23.93 -8.80 8.81
C ASP A 49 23.94 -10.15 9.54
N ASP A 50 23.48 -11.18 8.85
CA ASP A 50 23.40 -12.55 9.37
C ASP A 50 24.33 -13.55 8.67
N GLN A 51 25.19 -13.08 7.76
CA GLN A 51 26.14 -13.91 7.04
C GLN A 51 27.51 -13.97 7.76
N PRO A 52 28.24 -15.10 7.67
CA PRO A 52 29.54 -15.25 8.32
C PRO A 52 30.52 -14.13 7.96
N GLY A 53 31.17 -13.55 8.98
CA GLY A 53 32.01 -12.37 8.83
C GLY A 53 31.82 -11.41 9.99
N ILE A 54 31.36 -10.19 9.70
CA ILE A 54 30.93 -9.22 10.71
C ILE A 54 29.41 -9.31 10.82
N THR A 55 28.91 -9.99 11.85
CA THR A 55 27.46 -10.17 12.06
C THR A 55 26.91 -9.17 13.08
N GLY A 56 25.60 -8.91 13.01
CA GLY A 56 24.87 -8.09 13.96
C GLY A 56 24.29 -6.81 13.35
N ASN A 57 23.89 -5.88 14.21
CA ASN A 57 23.17 -4.68 13.79
C ASN A 57 24.11 -3.69 13.08
N LEU A 58 23.72 -3.23 11.91
CA LEU A 58 24.48 -2.27 11.11
C LEU A 58 24.19 -0.83 11.54
N VAL A 59 25.25 -0.03 11.61
CA VAL A 59 25.21 1.44 11.71
C VAL A 59 25.55 2.08 10.36
N SER A 60 25.32 3.38 10.25
CA SER A 60 25.53 4.13 9.01
C SER A 60 26.95 3.95 8.46
N GLY A 61 27.04 3.57 7.19
CA GLY A 61 28.30 3.37 6.47
C GLY A 61 28.87 1.94 6.55
N GLN A 62 28.27 1.03 7.32
CA GLN A 62 28.67 -0.38 7.30
C GLN A 62 28.14 -1.11 6.05
N LEU A 63 28.90 -2.10 5.60
CA LEU A 63 28.53 -2.99 4.49
C LEU A 63 27.89 -4.27 5.05
N THR A 64 27.02 -4.90 4.26
CA THR A 64 26.53 -6.28 4.47
C THR A 64 27.13 -7.21 3.40
N ASN A 65 27.34 -8.47 3.74
CA ASN A 65 27.63 -9.55 2.78
C ASN A 65 26.42 -10.46 2.48
N ASP A 66 25.21 -10.00 2.78
CA ASP A 66 23.92 -10.54 2.31
C ASP A 66 23.78 -10.29 0.79
N GLY A 67 24.65 -10.93 0.01
CA GLY A 67 24.52 -10.99 -1.43
C GLY A 67 23.47 -12.03 -1.81
N ASP A 68 22.67 -11.76 -2.85
CA ASP A 68 21.86 -12.78 -3.51
C ASP A 68 22.79 -13.88 -4.04
N ALA A 69 22.99 -14.95 -3.27
CA ALA A 69 23.68 -16.15 -3.72
C ALA A 69 22.77 -16.92 -4.68
N HIS A 70 22.44 -16.34 -5.85
CA HIS A 70 21.73 -17.07 -6.89
C HIS A 70 22.67 -18.15 -7.46
N PRO A 71 22.37 -19.44 -7.26
CA PRO A 71 23.34 -20.53 -7.46
C PRO A 71 23.78 -20.73 -8.92
N GLU A 72 23.06 -20.16 -9.90
CA GLU A 72 23.32 -20.38 -11.32
C GLU A 72 24.54 -19.64 -11.89
N ARG A 73 25.05 -18.58 -11.23
CA ARG A 73 26.21 -17.81 -11.75
C ARG A 73 27.56 -18.50 -11.51
N ALA A 74 27.64 -19.49 -10.62
CA ALA A 74 28.88 -20.18 -10.28
C ALA A 74 29.35 -21.24 -11.30
N ARG A 75 28.55 -21.56 -12.33
CA ARG A 75 28.84 -22.68 -13.26
C ARG A 75 29.36 -22.27 -14.64
N ARG A 76 29.37 -20.98 -14.99
CA ARG A 76 29.71 -20.51 -16.35
C ARG A 76 31.18 -20.10 -16.48
N GLY A 77 32.11 -20.98 -16.11
CA GLY A 77 33.55 -20.72 -16.20
C GLY A 77 34.43 -21.94 -16.45
N ARG A 78 33.87 -23.08 -16.88
CA ARG A 78 34.67 -24.28 -17.17
C ARG A 78 34.21 -24.94 -18.47
N ARG A 79 34.31 -24.21 -19.56
CA ARG A 79 34.36 -24.76 -20.92
C ARG A 79 35.30 -23.86 -21.73
N ASP A 80 36.28 -24.51 -22.35
CA ASP A 80 37.10 -24.06 -23.48
C ASP A 80 38.51 -23.52 -23.15
N ASP A 81 39.42 -24.45 -22.79
CA ASP A 81 40.86 -24.48 -23.11
C ASP A 81 41.44 -25.90 -23.02
#